data_AF-A0A1Y1K031-F1
#
_entry.id   AF-A0A1Y1K031-F1
#
_cell.length_a   1.000
_cell.length_b   1.000
_cell.length_c   1.000
_cell.angle_alpha   90.00
_cell.angle_beta   90.00
_cell.angle_gamma   90.00
#
_symmetry.space_group_name_H-M   'P 1'
#
loop_
_entity.id
_entity.type
_entity.pdbx_description
1 polymer ?
#
loop_
_entity_poly.entity_id
_entity_poly.type
_entity_poly.pdbx_seq_one_letter_code
_entity_poly.pdbx_strand_id
1 'polypeptide(L)'
;MFRINKIDRELRWSKHLQNVVTKCRKSLNVIRVLAHHMWEAHPKTLLDVYKALILSRIDYGCCAYLTCDNSAMLGNLDKIQNLAIRYSLGAFPTSPVAALHVEANILPLALRRKQAAVNYYLKVISDERHPNHVSMAGAVPRRRLNRCRTLSQRAREDLTYLQLNDLDVANETTVTRRTLVRARVYERWSDLWARSDSFLKRVKPDLGQLFLLGEGRFVFVKMFRIRLGHTALTHSALLEGKPRPLCANCEVNLTLEHILCN
;
A
#
# COMPACT_ATOMS: atom_id res chain seq x y z
N MET A 1 27.89 -12.90 8.44
CA MET A 1 27.50 -13.47 9.74
C MET A 1 26.10 -12.99 10.12
N PHE A 2 25.05 -13.78 9.84
CA PHE A 2 23.69 -13.43 10.22
C PHE A 2 23.50 -13.69 11.73
N ARG A 3 23.59 -12.64 12.56
CA ARG A 3 23.16 -12.73 13.97
C ARG A 3 21.67 -13.09 13.98
N ILE A 4 21.35 -14.32 14.37
CA ILE A 4 20.00 -14.72 14.74
C ILE A 4 19.63 -13.85 15.94
N ASN A 5 18.83 -12.81 15.70
CA ASN A 5 18.29 -12.00 16.78
C ASN A 5 17.43 -12.91 17.65
N LYS A 6 17.80 -13.03 18.93
CA LYS A 6 16.99 -13.65 19.98
C LYS A 6 15.53 -13.17 19.81
N ILE A 7 14.63 -14.12 19.62
CA ILE A 7 13.19 -13.84 19.46
C ILE A 7 12.72 -13.12 20.73
N ASP A 8 12.02 -12.01 20.53
CA ASP A 8 11.48 -11.20 21.61
C ASP A 8 10.51 -12.03 22.45
N ARG A 9 10.77 -12.12 23.76
CA ARG A 9 9.96 -12.92 24.68
C ARG A 9 8.52 -12.41 24.79
N GLU A 10 8.32 -11.12 24.52
CA GLU A 10 6.99 -10.48 24.54
C GLU A 10 6.36 -10.37 23.14
N LEU A 11 7.03 -10.86 22.09
CA LEU A 11 6.57 -10.75 20.70
C LEU A 11 6.16 -9.31 20.32
N ARG A 12 6.86 -8.29 20.84
CA ARG A 12 6.61 -6.89 20.46
C ARG A 12 7.19 -6.54 19.11
N TRP A 13 8.14 -7.31 18.61
CA TRP A 13 8.79 -7.13 17.30
C TRP A 13 9.48 -5.78 17.09
N SER A 14 9.56 -4.91 18.10
CA SER A 14 10.06 -3.53 17.98
C SER A 14 11.47 -3.46 17.40
N LYS A 15 12.41 -4.28 17.91
CA LYS A 15 13.80 -4.31 17.42
C LYS A 15 13.88 -4.83 15.98
N HIS A 16 13.06 -5.81 15.64
CA HIS A 16 12.98 -6.33 14.27
C HIS A 16 12.44 -5.26 13.32
N LEU A 17 11.31 -4.63 13.67
CA LEU A 17 10.69 -3.56 12.88
C LEU A 17 11.62 -2.35 12.72
N GLN A 18 12.32 -1.93 13.77
CA GLN A 18 13.35 -0.89 13.68
C GLN A 18 14.45 -1.25 12.69
N ASN A 19 14.95 -2.49 12.71
CA ASN A 19 15.94 -2.95 11.75
C ASN A 19 15.40 -2.95 10.31
N VAL A 20 14.16 -3.40 10.10
CA VAL A 20 13.49 -3.35 8.78
C VAL A 20 13.36 -1.90 8.31
N VAL A 21 12.88 -0.99 9.16
CA VAL A 21 12.78 0.45 8.89
C VAL A 21 14.14 1.02 8.49
N THR A 22 15.21 0.75 9.25
CA THR A 22 16.56 1.25 8.95
C THR A 22 17.06 0.76 7.60
N LYS A 23 16.87 -0.52 7.27
CA LYS A 23 17.24 -1.09 5.97
C LYS A 23 16.41 -0.48 4.83
N CYS A 24 15.10 -0.36 5.02
CA CYS A 24 14.21 0.24 4.03
C CYS A 24 14.51 1.72 3.78
N ARG A 25 14.94 2.49 4.80
CA ARG A 25 15.43 3.87 4.63
C ARG A 25 16.67 3.95 3.73
N LYS A 26 17.61 3.01 3.86
CA LYS A 26 18.77 2.94 2.95
C LYS A 26 18.34 2.68 1.51
N SER A 27 17.43 1.71 1.30
CA SER A 27 16.86 1.45 -0.04
C SER A 27 16.03 2.62 -0.58
N LEU A 28 15.35 3.37 0.29
CA LEU A 28 14.59 4.57 -0.09
C LEU A 28 15.52 5.66 -0.64
N ASN A 29 16.72 5.81 -0.08
CA ASN A 29 17.71 6.75 -0.60
C ASN A 29 18.15 6.40 -2.03
N VAL A 30 18.20 5.11 -2.40
CA VAL A 30 18.48 4.69 -3.78
C VAL A 30 17.39 5.22 -4.73
N ILE A 31 16.11 5.02 -4.38
CA ILE A 31 14.99 5.54 -5.17
C ILE A 31 15.07 7.06 -5.27
N ARG A 32 15.37 7.74 -4.15
CA ARG A 32 15.52 9.21 -4.13
C ARG A 32 16.60 9.69 -5.09
N VAL A 33 17.79 9.08 -5.07
CA VAL A 33 18.89 9.45 -5.98
C VAL A 33 18.51 9.20 -7.44
N LEU A 34 17.96 8.02 -7.74
CA LEU A 34 17.52 7.67 -9.11
C LEU A 34 16.40 8.61 -9.62
N ALA A 35 15.52 9.06 -8.74
CA ALA A 35 14.42 9.96 -9.06
C ALA A 35 14.85 11.39 -9.40
N HIS A 36 16.03 11.82 -8.92
CA HIS A 36 16.55 13.19 -9.07
C HIS A 36 17.78 13.28 -10.00
N HIS A 37 18.21 12.17 -10.61
CA HIS A 37 19.32 12.16 -11.57
C HIS A 37 18.92 12.79 -12.91
N MET A 38 19.87 13.39 -13.64
CA MET A 38 19.61 14.17 -14.88
C MET A 38 18.91 13.40 -16.01
N TRP A 39 18.98 12.07 -16.00
CA TRP A 39 18.36 11.17 -16.99
C TRP A 39 17.04 10.56 -16.50
N GLU A 40 16.56 11.04 -15.34
CA GLU A 40 15.19 10.92 -14.83
C GLU A 40 14.49 9.57 -15.10
N ALA A 41 14.66 8.61 -14.19
CA ALA A 41 14.12 7.26 -14.35
C ALA A 41 12.58 7.22 -14.45
N HIS A 42 12.06 6.44 -15.41
CA HIS A 42 10.64 6.31 -15.63
C HIS A 42 9.88 5.89 -14.34
N PRO A 43 8.72 6.48 -14.01
CA PRO A 43 8.00 6.22 -12.76
C PRO A 43 7.71 4.73 -12.51
N LYS A 44 7.33 3.98 -13.55
CA LYS A 44 7.13 2.53 -13.48
C LYS A 44 8.39 1.81 -13.00
N THR A 45 9.55 2.15 -13.56
CA THR A 45 10.85 1.58 -13.18
C THR A 45 11.18 1.87 -11.72
N LEU A 46 10.95 3.10 -11.25
CA LEU A 46 11.16 3.44 -9.83
C LEU A 46 10.20 2.68 -8.90
N LEU A 47 8.94 2.51 -9.30
CA LEU A 47 7.98 1.70 -8.56
C LEU A 47 8.39 0.22 -8.53
N ASP A 48 9.00 -0.30 -9.61
CA ASP A 48 9.50 -1.67 -9.65
C ASP A 48 10.76 -1.84 -8.77
N VAL A 49 11.65 -0.84 -8.73
CA VAL A 49 12.77 -0.80 -7.75
C VAL A 49 12.24 -0.75 -6.31
N TYR A 50 11.20 0.05 -6.04
CA TYR A 50 10.50 0.06 -4.76
C TYR A 50 9.97 -1.33 -4.38
N LYS A 51 9.26 -1.99 -5.30
CA LYS A 51 8.73 -3.35 -5.07
C LYS A 51 9.85 -4.33 -4.78
N ALA A 52 10.93 -4.29 -5.56
CA ALA A 52 12.04 -5.22 -5.46
C ALA A 52 12.89 -5.04 -4.19
N LEU A 53 13.14 -3.81 -3.75
CA LEU A 53 14.08 -3.53 -2.65
C LEU A 53 13.41 -3.28 -1.29
N ILE A 54 12.25 -2.61 -1.29
CA ILE A 54 11.56 -2.18 -0.07
C ILE A 54 10.38 -3.10 0.21
N LEU A 55 9.49 -3.26 -0.75
CA LEU A 55 8.24 -4.00 -0.53
C LEU A 55 8.51 -5.48 -0.27
N SER A 56 9.38 -6.11 -1.04
CA SER A 56 9.84 -7.49 -0.82
C SER A 56 10.33 -7.73 0.62
N ARG A 57 11.06 -6.78 1.19
CA ARG A 57 11.58 -6.85 2.56
C ARG A 57 10.48 -6.71 3.61
N ILE A 58 9.51 -5.82 3.37
CA ILE A 58 8.36 -5.62 4.24
C ILE A 58 7.44 -6.84 4.21
N ASP A 59 7.16 -7.36 3.02
CA ASP A 59 6.29 -8.51 2.77
C ASP A 59 6.90 -9.79 3.34
N TYR A 60 8.23 -9.98 3.28
CA TYR A 60 8.89 -11.14 3.90
C TYR A 60 8.63 -11.24 5.41
N GLY A 61 8.66 -10.10 6.12
CA GLY A 61 8.48 -10.07 7.57
C GLY A 61 7.04 -9.99 8.03
N CYS A 62 6.08 -9.72 7.14
CA CYS A 62 4.74 -9.28 7.53
C CYS A 62 4.02 -10.29 8.43
N CYS A 63 4.05 -11.58 8.10
CA CYS A 63 3.40 -12.61 8.90
C CYS A 63 3.94 -12.71 10.34
N ALA A 64 5.21 -12.36 10.57
CA ALA A 64 5.82 -12.43 11.88
C ALA A 64 5.31 -11.31 12.79
N TYR A 65 5.34 -10.05 12.31
CA TYR A 65 4.93 -8.90 13.11
C TYR A 65 3.44 -8.56 13.00
N LEU A 66 2.63 -9.35 12.28
CA LEU A 66 1.17 -9.21 12.27
C LEU A 66 0.57 -9.21 13.67
N THR A 67 1.14 -9.97 14.60
CA THR A 67 0.66 -10.06 15.99
C THR A 67 0.96 -8.82 16.82
N CYS A 68 1.77 -7.89 16.30
CA CYS A 68 2.20 -6.69 16.97
C CYS A 68 1.09 -5.63 16.98
N ASP A 69 0.82 -5.05 18.16
CA ASP A 69 -0.07 -3.89 18.31
C ASP A 69 0.67 -2.53 18.28
N ASN A 70 1.93 -2.52 17.84
CA ASN A 70 2.73 -1.28 17.77
C ASN A 70 2.40 -0.45 16.52
N SER A 71 1.30 0.30 16.61
CA SER A 71 0.80 1.20 15.56
C SER A 71 1.85 2.23 15.10
N ALA A 72 2.70 2.72 16.02
CA ALA A 72 3.75 3.70 15.69
C ALA A 72 4.82 3.12 14.74
N MET A 73 5.26 1.88 14.96
CA MET A 73 6.24 1.24 14.09
C MET A 73 5.65 0.84 12.73
N LEU A 74 4.39 0.40 12.70
CA LEU A 74 3.68 0.15 11.44
C LEU A 74 3.52 1.45 10.65
N GLY A 75 3.18 2.56 11.31
CA GLY A 75 3.12 3.88 10.69
C GLY A 75 4.47 4.35 10.11
N ASN A 76 5.60 3.93 10.67
CA ASN A 76 6.91 4.21 10.09
C ASN A 76 7.15 3.45 8.76
N LEU A 77 6.64 2.23 8.63
CA LEU A 77 6.68 1.50 7.35
C LEU A 77 5.76 2.16 6.31
N ASP A 78 4.57 2.58 6.74
CA ASP A 78 3.62 3.28 5.86
C ASP A 78 4.23 4.60 5.36
N LYS A 79 4.93 5.37 6.22
CA LYS A 79 5.70 6.56 5.81
C LYS A 79 6.77 6.26 4.76
N ILE A 80 7.48 5.14 4.87
CA ILE A 80 8.48 4.73 3.87
C ILE A 80 7.82 4.39 2.53
N GLN A 81 6.72 3.64 2.53
CA GLN A 81 5.95 3.36 1.32
C GLN A 81 5.47 4.66 0.66
N ASN A 82 4.90 5.58 1.44
CA ASN A 82 4.41 6.86 0.96
C ASN A 82 5.54 7.70 0.32
N LEU A 83 6.71 7.78 0.96
CA LEU A 83 7.87 8.48 0.40
C LEU A 83 8.38 7.83 -0.88
N ALA A 84 8.44 6.49 -0.94
CA ALA A 84 8.87 5.78 -2.13
C ALA A 84 7.94 6.05 -3.32
N ILE A 85 6.62 6.06 -3.09
CA ILE A 85 5.63 6.40 -4.10
C ILE A 85 5.77 7.87 -4.53
N ARG A 86 5.93 8.80 -3.58
CA ARG A 86 6.12 10.23 -3.89
C ARG A 86 7.35 10.47 -4.75
N TYR A 87 8.50 9.87 -4.41
CA TYR A 87 9.70 9.96 -5.23
C TYR A 87 9.49 9.32 -6.61
N SER A 88 8.77 8.21 -6.69
CA SER A 88 8.53 7.53 -7.97
C SER A 88 7.66 8.37 -8.91
N LEU A 89 6.57 8.96 -8.40
CA LEU A 89 5.62 9.79 -9.16
C LEU A 89 6.04 11.27 -9.28
N GLY A 90 7.05 11.71 -8.54
CA GLY A 90 7.40 13.13 -8.43
C GLY A 90 6.33 13.98 -7.73
N ALA A 91 5.52 13.36 -6.87
CA ALA A 91 4.42 14.01 -6.16
C ALA A 91 4.92 14.90 -5.01
N PHE A 92 4.16 15.93 -4.68
CA PHE A 92 4.49 16.83 -3.57
C PHE A 92 4.35 16.14 -2.21
N PRO A 93 5.04 16.61 -1.15
CA PRO A 93 4.85 16.08 0.21
C PRO A 93 3.41 16.21 0.74
N THR A 94 2.65 17.18 0.24
CA THR A 94 1.27 17.49 0.64
C THR A 94 0.21 16.65 -0.07
N SER A 95 0.57 15.86 -1.09
CA SER A 95 -0.42 15.05 -1.82
C SER A 95 -1.13 14.04 -0.90
N PRO A 96 -2.46 13.85 -1.01
CA PRO A 96 -3.20 12.91 -0.17
C PRO A 96 -2.72 11.46 -0.34
N VAL A 97 -2.56 10.73 0.77
CA VAL A 97 -2.03 9.35 0.77
C VAL A 97 -2.92 8.39 -0.03
N ALA A 98 -4.24 8.46 0.15
CA ALA A 98 -5.17 7.60 -0.59
C ALA A 98 -5.01 7.74 -2.12
N ALA A 99 -4.95 9.00 -2.59
CA ALA A 99 -4.76 9.31 -4.00
C ALA A 99 -3.41 8.78 -4.53
N LEU A 100 -2.33 8.89 -3.76
CA LEU A 100 -1.02 8.36 -4.14
C LEU A 100 -1.04 6.84 -4.39
N HIS A 101 -1.69 6.09 -3.52
CA HIS A 101 -1.78 4.64 -3.65
C HIS A 101 -2.53 4.23 -4.91
N VAL A 102 -3.66 4.90 -5.18
CA VAL A 102 -4.51 4.62 -6.36
C VAL A 102 -3.80 5.05 -7.64
N GLU A 103 -3.14 6.19 -7.64
CA GLU A 103 -2.40 6.68 -8.79
C GLU A 103 -1.23 5.76 -9.13
N ALA A 104 -0.46 5.34 -8.13
CA ALA A 104 0.65 4.39 -8.31
C ALA A 104 0.22 2.93 -8.54
N ASN A 105 -1.06 2.61 -8.34
CA ASN A 105 -1.58 1.25 -8.27
C ASN A 105 -0.79 0.35 -7.27
N ILE A 106 -0.50 0.90 -6.09
CA ILE A 106 0.23 0.19 -5.02
C ILE A 106 -0.70 0.02 -3.81
N LEU A 107 -1.02 -1.24 -3.51
CA LEU A 107 -1.85 -1.60 -2.36
C LEU A 107 -1.22 -1.08 -1.04
N PRO A 108 -2.00 -0.39 -0.17
CA PRO A 108 -1.54 0.02 1.15
C PRO A 108 -1.03 -1.15 1.99
N LEU A 109 0.06 -0.96 2.76
CA LEU A 109 0.66 -2.04 3.55
C LEU A 109 -0.34 -2.70 4.51
N ALA A 110 -1.31 -1.95 5.06
CA ALA A 110 -2.35 -2.51 5.92
C ALA A 110 -3.12 -3.64 5.24
N LEU A 111 -3.56 -3.43 3.99
CA LEU A 111 -4.27 -4.43 3.20
C LEU A 111 -3.36 -5.57 2.75
N ARG A 112 -2.09 -5.27 2.41
CA ARG A 112 -1.08 -6.31 2.09
C ARG A 112 -0.85 -7.27 3.26
N ARG A 113 -0.78 -6.74 4.48
CA ARG A 113 -0.63 -7.52 5.71
C ARG A 113 -1.81 -8.47 5.90
N LYS A 114 -3.05 -7.99 5.72
CA LYS A 114 -4.27 -8.84 5.76
C LYS A 114 -4.23 -9.92 4.68
N GLN A 115 -3.87 -9.55 3.45
CA GLN A 115 -3.74 -10.48 2.33
C GLN A 115 -2.76 -11.62 2.65
N ALA A 116 -1.59 -11.28 3.22
CA ALA A 116 -0.60 -12.27 3.60
C ALA A 116 -1.07 -13.17 4.76
N ALA A 117 -1.73 -12.58 5.76
CA ALA A 117 -2.29 -13.30 6.91
C ALA A 117 -3.28 -14.38 6.45
N VAL A 118 -4.25 -14.00 5.63
CA VAL A 118 -5.32 -14.89 5.15
C VAL A 118 -4.77 -15.94 4.21
N ASN A 119 -3.88 -15.58 3.27
CA ASN A 119 -3.23 -16.56 2.40
C ASN A 119 -2.46 -17.62 3.19
N TYR A 120 -1.76 -17.21 4.25
CA TYR A 120 -1.04 -18.15 5.10
C TYR A 120 -2.00 -19.05 5.88
N TYR A 121 -3.04 -18.47 6.48
CA TYR A 121 -4.06 -19.22 7.22
C TYR A 121 -4.75 -20.28 6.35
N LEU A 122 -5.26 -19.90 5.18
CA LEU A 122 -5.91 -20.83 4.26
C LEU A 122 -4.94 -21.93 3.82
N LYS A 123 -3.68 -21.60 3.55
CA LYS A 123 -2.66 -22.61 3.22
C LYS A 123 -2.50 -23.65 4.34
N VAL A 124 -2.44 -23.20 5.59
CA VAL A 124 -2.22 -24.08 6.75
C VAL A 124 -3.46 -24.90 7.10
N ILE A 125 -4.67 -24.33 6.96
CA ILE A 125 -5.92 -25.04 7.24
C ILE A 125 -6.23 -26.11 6.20
N SER A 126 -5.89 -25.89 4.92
CA SER A 126 -6.10 -26.93 3.88
C SER A 126 -5.17 -28.14 3.99
N ASP A 127 -4.08 -28.05 4.76
CA ASP A 127 -3.12 -29.14 4.91
C ASP A 127 -3.05 -29.56 6.38
N GLU A 128 -3.75 -30.65 6.70
CA GLU A 128 -3.79 -31.22 8.06
C GLU A 128 -2.40 -31.67 8.54
N ARG A 129 -1.48 -32.00 7.62
CA ARG A 129 -0.10 -32.41 7.95
C ARG A 129 0.82 -31.23 8.22
N HIS A 130 0.35 -30.00 7.99
CA HIS A 130 1.16 -28.82 8.20
C HIS A 130 1.52 -28.67 9.69
N PRO A 131 2.79 -28.41 10.06
CA PRO A 131 3.22 -28.33 11.47
C PRO A 131 2.43 -27.33 12.33
N ASN A 132 1.93 -26.27 11.69
CA ASN A 132 1.14 -25.22 12.35
C ASN A 132 -0.39 -25.44 12.27
N HIS A 133 -0.88 -26.54 11.71
CA HIS A 133 -2.31 -26.79 11.50
C HIS A 133 -3.10 -26.71 12.80
N VAL A 134 -2.72 -27.50 13.81
CA VAL A 134 -3.35 -27.54 15.14
C VAL A 134 -3.39 -26.15 15.80
N SER A 135 -2.28 -25.41 15.69
CA SER A 135 -2.20 -24.05 16.26
C SER A 135 -3.08 -23.03 15.51
N MET A 136 -3.31 -23.22 14.21
CA MET A 136 -4.13 -22.33 13.38
C MET A 136 -5.62 -22.68 13.44
N ALA A 137 -5.96 -23.96 13.57
CA ALA A 137 -7.32 -24.46 13.75
C ALA A 137 -7.91 -24.06 15.12
N GLY A 138 -7.09 -23.55 16.05
CA GLY A 138 -7.56 -22.94 17.30
C GLY A 138 -7.61 -23.90 18.49
N ALA A 139 -6.90 -25.03 18.42
CA ALA A 139 -6.96 -26.06 19.44
C ALA A 139 -6.19 -25.73 20.74
N VAL A 140 -5.47 -24.61 20.86
CA VAL A 140 -4.65 -24.34 22.07
C VAL A 140 -4.72 -22.87 22.53
N PRO A 141 -5.38 -22.57 23.67
CA PRO A 141 -5.24 -21.29 24.35
C PRO A 141 -3.83 -21.17 24.94
N ARG A 142 -3.00 -20.27 24.40
CA ARG A 142 -1.67 -20.00 24.97
C ARG A 142 -1.80 -19.06 26.18
N ARG A 143 -1.84 -19.63 27.38
CA ARG A 143 -1.94 -18.93 28.68
C ARG A 143 -0.90 -17.82 28.94
N ARG A 144 0.22 -17.78 28.20
CA ARG A 144 1.33 -16.82 28.40
C ARG A 144 1.27 -15.55 27.52
N LEU A 145 0.38 -15.46 26.53
CA LEU A 145 0.35 -14.36 25.54
C LEU A 145 -0.90 -13.47 25.66
N ASN A 146 -1.49 -13.36 26.85
CA ASN A 146 -2.81 -12.75 27.09
C ASN A 146 -2.98 -11.28 26.63
N ARG A 147 -1.91 -10.58 26.20
CA ARG A 147 -1.98 -9.19 25.73
C ARG A 147 -2.00 -9.02 24.21
N CYS A 148 -1.62 -10.03 23.42
CA CYS A 148 -1.56 -9.94 21.96
C CYS A 148 -2.40 -11.03 21.31
N ARG A 149 -3.20 -10.66 20.31
CA ARG A 149 -3.95 -11.61 19.47
C ARG A 149 -2.97 -12.56 18.77
N THR A 150 -3.30 -13.84 18.75
CA THR A 150 -2.51 -14.83 18.02
C THR A 150 -2.59 -14.58 16.51
N LEU A 151 -1.63 -15.13 15.76
CA LEU A 151 -1.67 -15.08 14.30
C LEU A 151 -2.95 -15.73 13.75
N SER A 152 -3.41 -16.82 14.36
CA SER A 152 -4.67 -17.47 14.00
C SER A 152 -5.89 -16.58 14.23
N GLN A 153 -5.96 -15.90 15.38
CA GLN A 153 -7.04 -14.97 15.68
C GLN A 153 -7.07 -13.80 14.70
N ARG A 154 -5.92 -13.17 14.42
CA ARG A 154 -5.84 -12.07 13.45
C ARG A 154 -6.21 -12.51 12.04
N ALA A 155 -5.73 -13.68 11.62
CA ALA A 155 -6.07 -14.18 10.30
C ALA A 155 -7.57 -14.44 10.15
N ARG A 156 -8.26 -14.93 11.20
CA ARG A 156 -9.73 -15.09 11.19
C ARG A 156 -10.46 -13.75 11.17
N GLU A 157 -10.00 -12.78 11.95
CA GLU A 157 -10.55 -11.41 11.90
C GLU A 157 -10.39 -10.80 10.51
N ASP A 158 -9.23 -11.00 9.88
CA ASP A 158 -8.97 -10.56 8.51
C ASP A 158 -9.81 -11.34 7.48
N LEU A 159 -10.06 -12.62 7.70
CA LEU A 159 -10.90 -13.47 6.86
C LEU A 159 -12.38 -13.03 6.91
N THR A 160 -12.88 -12.68 8.11
CA THR A 160 -14.19 -12.03 8.29
C THR A 160 -14.23 -10.65 7.62
N TYR A 161 -13.20 -9.83 7.79
CA TYR A 161 -13.10 -8.52 7.14
C TYR A 161 -13.16 -8.62 5.61
N LEU A 162 -12.50 -9.64 5.04
CA LEU A 162 -12.53 -9.93 3.61
C LEU A 162 -13.79 -10.68 3.14
N GLN A 163 -14.73 -11.01 4.05
CA GLN A 163 -15.94 -11.80 3.75
C GLN A 163 -15.61 -13.13 3.07
N LEU A 164 -14.70 -13.90 3.66
CA LEU A 164 -14.23 -15.18 3.15
C LEU A 164 -14.55 -16.36 4.09
N ASN A 165 -15.49 -16.17 5.03
CA ASN A 165 -15.80 -17.17 6.06
C ASN A 165 -16.39 -18.45 5.46
N ASP A 166 -17.14 -18.32 4.37
CA ASP A 166 -17.90 -19.41 3.75
C ASP A 166 -17.12 -20.10 2.61
N LEU A 167 -15.81 -19.86 2.51
CA LEU A 167 -15.01 -20.54 1.50
C LEU A 167 -14.92 -22.04 1.81
N ASP A 168 -15.20 -22.87 0.80
CA ASP A 168 -14.90 -24.29 0.85
C ASP A 168 -13.40 -24.51 0.64
N VAL A 169 -12.65 -24.33 1.74
CA VAL A 169 -11.18 -24.41 1.79
C VAL A 169 -10.65 -25.80 1.40
N ALA A 170 -11.49 -26.83 1.45
CA ALA A 170 -11.11 -28.22 1.18
C ALA A 170 -11.07 -28.53 -0.33
N ASN A 171 -11.95 -27.91 -1.12
CA ASN A 171 -12.12 -28.26 -2.53
C ASN A 171 -11.43 -27.29 -3.52
N GLU A 172 -10.84 -26.19 -3.03
CA GLU A 172 -10.19 -25.19 -3.88
C GLU A 172 -8.66 -25.34 -4.00
N THR A 173 -8.15 -25.16 -5.22
CA THR A 173 -6.71 -25.11 -5.47
C THR A 173 -6.05 -23.92 -4.77
N THR A 174 -4.74 -24.02 -4.49
CA THR A 174 -3.97 -22.91 -3.89
C THR A 174 -3.99 -21.64 -4.77
N VAL A 175 -4.05 -21.81 -6.09
CA VAL A 175 -4.10 -20.69 -7.03
C VAL A 175 -5.45 -19.97 -6.92
N THR A 176 -6.56 -20.72 -6.94
CA THR A 176 -7.93 -20.19 -6.78
C THR A 176 -8.05 -19.39 -5.49
N ARG A 177 -7.62 -19.96 -4.36
CA ARG A 177 -7.65 -19.29 -3.05
C ARG A 177 -6.87 -17.97 -3.06
N ARG A 178 -5.65 -17.96 -3.62
CA ARG A 178 -4.85 -16.72 -3.71
C ARG A 178 -5.48 -15.66 -4.59
N THR A 179 -6.07 -16.06 -5.72
CA THR A 179 -6.78 -15.17 -6.63
C THR A 179 -8.01 -14.56 -5.95
N LEU A 180 -8.78 -15.37 -5.22
CA LEU A 180 -9.97 -14.92 -4.50
C LEU A 180 -9.63 -13.97 -3.35
N VAL A 181 -8.63 -14.31 -2.53
CA VAL A 181 -8.14 -13.42 -1.47
C VAL A 181 -7.67 -12.09 -2.07
N ARG A 182 -6.95 -12.12 -3.20
CA ARG A 182 -6.55 -10.91 -3.91
C ARG A 182 -7.77 -10.10 -4.36
N ALA A 183 -8.77 -10.73 -4.96
CA ALA A 183 -9.99 -10.05 -5.41
C ALA A 183 -10.69 -9.33 -4.26
N ARG A 184 -10.92 -10.00 -3.13
CA ARG A 184 -11.55 -9.40 -1.94
C ARG A 184 -10.74 -8.26 -1.33
N VAL A 185 -9.41 -8.38 -1.34
CA VAL A 185 -8.53 -7.29 -0.86
C VAL A 185 -8.65 -6.06 -1.76
N TYR A 186 -8.74 -6.25 -3.08
CA TYR A 186 -8.94 -5.15 -4.03
C TYR A 186 -10.36 -4.57 -3.95
N GLU A 187 -11.39 -5.39 -3.73
CA GLU A 187 -12.76 -4.94 -3.45
C GLU A 187 -12.78 -4.01 -2.22
N ARG A 188 -12.17 -4.45 -1.10
CA ARG A 188 -12.04 -3.60 0.10
C ARG A 188 -11.24 -2.33 -0.14
N TRP A 189 -10.21 -2.40 -0.98
CA TRP A 189 -9.46 -1.20 -1.35
C TRP A 189 -10.33 -0.25 -2.18
N SER A 190 -11.15 -0.78 -3.08
CA SER A 190 -12.09 -0.01 -3.91
C SER A 190 -13.14 0.68 -3.03
N ASP A 191 -13.71 -0.03 -2.04
CA ASP A 191 -14.65 0.54 -1.08
C ASP A 191 -14.04 1.72 -0.31
N LEU A 192 -12.80 1.55 0.18
CA LEU A 192 -12.05 2.62 0.87
C LEU A 192 -11.76 3.79 -0.06
N TRP A 193 -11.49 3.53 -1.34
CA TRP A 193 -11.28 4.56 -2.34
C TRP A 193 -12.57 5.34 -2.59
N ALA A 194 -13.68 4.65 -2.85
CA ALA A 194 -14.99 5.25 -3.09
C ALA A 194 -15.43 6.18 -1.94
N ARG A 195 -15.14 5.82 -0.69
CA ARG A 195 -15.45 6.62 0.51
C ARG A 195 -14.49 7.79 0.77
N SER A 196 -13.34 7.86 0.10
CA SER A 196 -12.37 8.94 0.33
C SER A 196 -12.88 10.29 -0.19
N ASP A 197 -12.43 11.41 0.35
CA ASP A 197 -12.79 12.75 -0.15
C ASP A 197 -11.83 13.25 -1.26
N SER A 198 -11.22 12.34 -2.01
CA SER A 198 -10.21 12.73 -2.98
C SER A 198 -10.83 13.25 -4.28
N PHE A 199 -10.40 14.42 -4.72
CA PHE A 199 -10.70 14.96 -6.05
C PHE A 199 -10.37 13.98 -7.19
N LEU A 200 -9.27 13.23 -7.06
CA LEU A 200 -8.81 12.29 -8.07
C LEU A 200 -9.86 11.22 -8.42
N LYS A 201 -10.82 10.92 -7.53
CA LYS A 201 -11.94 10.01 -7.83
C LYS A 201 -12.75 10.42 -9.06
N ARG A 202 -12.87 11.72 -9.34
CA ARG A 202 -13.60 12.23 -10.50
C ARG A 202 -12.93 11.83 -11.82
N VAL A 203 -11.60 11.72 -11.81
CA VAL A 203 -10.77 11.40 -12.98
C VAL A 203 -10.38 9.92 -13.02
N LYS A 204 -10.28 9.28 -11.85
CA LYS A 204 -9.93 7.87 -11.67
C LYS A 204 -10.87 7.23 -10.62
N PRO A 205 -12.13 6.94 -11.00
CA PRO A 205 -13.08 6.33 -10.09
C PRO A 205 -12.64 4.91 -9.69
N ASP A 206 -12.06 4.17 -10.64
CA ASP A 206 -11.70 2.76 -10.44
C ASP A 206 -10.21 2.55 -10.15
N LEU A 207 -9.93 1.48 -9.40
CA LEU A 207 -8.56 0.99 -9.23
C LEU A 207 -8.06 0.41 -10.55
N GLY A 208 -6.82 0.72 -10.93
CA GLY A 208 -6.30 0.30 -12.22
C GLY A 208 -4.85 0.67 -12.44
N GLN A 209 -4.30 0.20 -13.57
CA GLN A 209 -2.90 0.39 -13.93
C GLN A 209 -2.49 1.87 -13.91
N LEU A 210 -1.19 2.09 -13.69
CA LEU A 210 -0.58 3.39 -13.91
C LEU A 210 -0.82 3.79 -15.37
N PHE A 211 -1.14 5.06 -15.64
CA PHE A 211 -1.15 5.57 -17.01
C PHE A 211 0.24 5.32 -17.61
N LEU A 212 0.28 4.65 -18.77
CA LEU A 212 1.52 4.38 -19.51
C LEU A 212 1.36 5.00 -20.90
N LEU A 213 1.79 6.25 -21.02
CA LEU A 213 2.08 6.88 -22.31
C LEU A 213 3.58 6.67 -22.61
N GLY A 214 3.96 6.61 -23.89
CA GLY A 214 5.36 6.42 -24.33
C GLY A 214 6.29 7.62 -24.04
N GLU A 215 5.98 8.40 -23.02
CA GLU A 215 6.56 9.70 -22.72
C GLU A 215 7.68 9.62 -21.67
N GLY A 216 8.50 10.66 -21.63
CA GLY A 216 9.53 10.83 -20.60
C GLY A 216 8.95 11.12 -19.21
N ARG A 217 9.75 10.90 -18.17
CA ARG A 217 9.38 11.15 -16.76
C ARG A 217 8.85 12.56 -16.53
N PHE A 218 9.44 13.57 -17.15
CA PHE A 218 9.04 14.97 -17.02
C PHE A 218 7.54 15.19 -17.28
N VAL A 219 7.01 14.59 -18.35
CA VAL A 219 5.58 14.67 -18.72
C VAL A 219 4.73 13.96 -17.66
N PHE A 220 5.14 12.76 -17.25
CA PHE A 220 4.44 12.01 -16.20
C PHE A 220 4.39 12.74 -14.87
N VAL A 221 5.48 13.36 -14.43
CA VAL A 221 5.51 14.10 -13.16
C VAL A 221 4.51 15.26 -13.20
N LYS A 222 4.46 16.00 -14.31
CA LYS A 222 3.45 17.06 -14.50
C LYS A 222 2.03 16.48 -14.46
N MET A 223 1.79 15.39 -15.19
CA MET A 223 0.49 14.72 -15.23
C MET A 223 0.04 14.24 -13.84
N PHE A 224 0.91 13.54 -13.10
CA PHE A 224 0.61 13.09 -11.74
C PHE A 224 0.35 14.25 -10.80
N ARG A 225 1.12 15.35 -10.88
CA ARG A 225 0.89 16.53 -10.05
C ARG A 225 -0.47 17.16 -10.33
N ILE A 226 -0.84 17.34 -11.61
CA ILE A 226 -2.16 17.87 -12.01
C ILE A 226 -3.27 16.98 -11.44
N ARG A 227 -3.18 15.66 -11.67
CA ARG A 227 -4.17 14.67 -11.22
C ARG A 227 -4.29 14.59 -9.69
N LEU A 228 -3.18 14.80 -8.97
CA LEU A 228 -3.15 14.85 -7.51
C LEU A 228 -3.60 16.19 -6.91
N GLY A 229 -4.00 17.17 -7.73
CA GLY A 229 -4.50 18.45 -7.24
C GLY A 229 -3.52 19.62 -7.35
N HIS A 230 -2.27 19.38 -7.73
CA HIS A 230 -1.20 20.35 -7.61
C HIS A 230 -0.88 21.06 -8.93
N THR A 231 -1.64 22.11 -9.25
CA THR A 231 -1.32 23.02 -10.35
C THR A 231 -1.26 24.46 -9.90
N ALA A 232 -0.30 25.22 -10.44
CA ALA A 232 -0.24 26.65 -10.20
C ALA A 232 -1.52 27.35 -10.70
N LEU A 233 -2.08 26.94 -11.84
CA LEU A 233 -3.26 27.56 -12.45
C LEU A 233 -4.49 27.60 -11.53
N THR A 234 -4.75 26.51 -10.80
CA THR A 234 -5.91 26.44 -9.91
C THR A 234 -5.60 26.83 -8.46
N HIS A 235 -4.34 26.70 -8.03
CA HIS A 235 -3.92 27.09 -6.68
C HIS A 235 -3.48 28.55 -6.54
N SER A 236 -2.95 29.19 -7.58
CA SER A 236 -2.50 30.59 -7.50
C SER A 236 -3.65 31.53 -7.14
N ALA A 237 -4.82 31.34 -7.75
CA ALA A 237 -6.02 32.10 -7.43
C ALA A 237 -6.42 31.95 -5.95
N LEU A 238 -6.33 30.73 -5.38
CA LEU A 238 -6.61 30.47 -3.97
C LEU A 238 -5.57 31.10 -3.04
N LEU A 239 -4.29 31.07 -3.42
CA LEU A 239 -3.18 31.60 -2.62
C LEU A 239 -3.09 33.13 -2.68
N GLU A 240 -3.42 33.73 -3.82
CA GLU A 240 -3.37 35.18 -4.06
C GLU A 240 -4.70 35.89 -3.75
N GLY A 241 -5.77 35.14 -3.46
CA GLY A 241 -7.12 35.70 -3.24
C GLY A 241 -7.76 36.29 -4.50
N LYS A 242 -7.27 35.93 -5.68
CA LYS A 242 -7.76 36.42 -6.98
C LYS A 242 -8.90 35.53 -7.50
N PRO A 243 -9.79 36.07 -8.37
CA PRO A 243 -10.77 35.24 -9.06
C PRO A 243 -10.07 34.14 -9.88
N ARG A 244 -10.73 32.99 -10.02
CA ARG A 244 -10.19 31.88 -10.82
C ARG A 244 -10.08 32.32 -12.29
N PRO A 245 -9.01 31.93 -13.00
CA PRO A 245 -8.92 32.20 -14.43
C PRO A 245 -10.06 31.50 -15.17
N LEU A 246 -10.56 32.10 -16.26
CA LEU A 246 -11.55 31.47 -17.14
C LEU A 246 -10.85 30.65 -18.22
N CYS A 247 -11.51 29.59 -18.70
CA CYS A 247 -11.05 28.85 -19.86
C CYS A 247 -11.15 29.72 -21.12
N ALA A 248 -10.09 29.76 -21.92
CA ALA A 248 -10.07 30.49 -23.19
C ALA A 248 -11.03 29.94 -24.26
N ASN A 249 -11.50 28.69 -24.10
CA ASN A 249 -12.33 28.01 -25.10
C ASN A 249 -13.83 27.97 -24.74
N CYS A 250 -14.17 27.91 -23.45
CA CYS A 250 -15.56 27.81 -23.00
C CYS A 250 -15.97 28.84 -21.95
N GLU A 251 -15.06 29.73 -21.55
CA GLU A 251 -15.31 30.84 -20.62
C GLU A 251 -15.80 30.45 -19.21
N VAL A 252 -15.73 29.17 -18.85
CA VAL A 252 -16.03 28.69 -17.49
C VAL A 252 -14.78 28.80 -16.60
N ASN A 253 -14.98 28.98 -15.29
CA ASN A 253 -13.91 28.92 -14.29
C ASN A 253 -13.01 27.69 -14.49
N LEU A 254 -11.73 27.93 -14.70
CA LEU A 254 -10.73 26.89 -14.91
C LEU A 254 -10.59 26.07 -13.63
N THR A 255 -10.92 24.80 -13.72
CA THR A 255 -10.73 23.81 -12.65
C THR A 255 -9.88 22.66 -13.16
N LEU A 256 -9.32 21.87 -12.25
CA LEU A 256 -8.60 20.66 -12.64
C LEU A 256 -9.48 19.67 -13.39
N GLU A 257 -10.77 19.62 -13.04
CA GLU A 257 -11.76 18.81 -13.72
C GLU A 257 -11.95 19.30 -15.15
N HIS A 258 -12.04 20.63 -15.32
CA HIS A 258 -12.11 21.21 -16.65
C HIS A 258 -10.87 20.92 -17.50
N ILE A 259 -9.66 20.94 -16.91
CA ILE A 259 -8.39 20.66 -17.61
C ILE A 259 -8.21 19.17 -17.96
N LEU A 260 -8.74 18.26 -17.13
CA LEU A 260 -8.50 16.82 -17.27
C LEU A 260 -9.64 16.07 -17.98
N CYS A 261 -10.86 16.62 -17.97
CA CYS A 261 -12.05 15.93 -18.47
C CYS A 261 -12.70 16.60 -19.69
N ASN A 262 -12.28 17.82 -20.07
CA ASN A 262 -12.71 18.51 -21.29
C ASN A 262 -11.49 18.91 -22.14
#